data_AF-A0A6A0AKX2-F1
#
_entry.id   AF-A0A6A0AKX2-F1
#
_cell.length_a   1.000
_cell.length_b   1.000
_cell.length_c   1.000
_cell.angle_alpha   90.00
_cell.angle_beta   90.00
_cell.angle_gamma   90.00
#
_symmetry.space_group_name_H-M   'P 1'
#
loop_
_entity.id
_entity.type
_entity.pdbx_description
1 polymer ?
#
loop_
_entity_poly.entity_id
_entity_poly.type
_entity_poly.pdbx_seq_one_letter_code
_entity_poly.pdbx_strand_id
1 'polypeptide(L)' 'MTRVSLEVLKSVGHAITDLPSNFTPHKQIKKVYEARRAMIDSGEGVDWGFAEALAFGTLLVEGNHVRLSGQD' A
#
# COMPACT_ATOMS: atom_id res chain seq x y z
N MET A 1 -17.05 12.56 0.27
CA MET A 1 -16.31 12.50 -1.01
C MET A 1 -15.14 11.57 -0.81
N THR A 2 -14.98 10.53 -1.63
CA THR A 2 -13.90 9.52 -1.50
C THR A 2 -12.72 9.78 -2.46
N ARG A 3 -12.66 10.98 -3.05
CA ARG A 3 -11.64 11.32 -4.04
C ARG A 3 -10.35 11.68 -3.34
N VAL A 4 -9.28 10.95 -3.63
CA VAL A 4 -7.93 11.21 -3.14
C VAL A 4 -7.05 11.70 -4.30
N SER A 5 -6.06 12.56 -4.04
CA SER A 5 -5.12 12.97 -5.07
C SER A 5 -4.18 11.82 -5.44
N LEU A 6 -3.75 11.78 -6.71
CA LEU A 6 -2.77 10.79 -7.17
C LEU A 6 -1.43 10.90 -6.41
N GLU A 7 -1.05 12.10 -5.98
CA GLU A 7 0.17 12.31 -5.19
C GLU A 7 0.07 11.63 -3.82
N VAL A 8 -1.07 11.76 -3.13
CA VAL A 8 -1.28 11.09 -1.84
C VAL A 8 -1.32 9.58 -2.04
N LEU A 9 -2.01 9.08 -3.07
CA LEU A 9 -2.02 7.66 -3.40
C LEU A 9 -0.62 7.10 -3.65
N LYS A 10 0.20 7.81 -4.43
CA LYS A 10 1.60 7.42 -4.67
C LYS A 10 2.42 7.45 -3.40
N SER A 11 2.32 8.51 -2.60
CA SER A 11 3.01 8.62 -1.31
C SER A 11 2.68 7.45 -0.38
N VAL A 12 1.39 7.10 -0.28
CA VAL A 12 0.91 5.98 0.55
C VAL A 12 1.41 4.65 -0.01
N GLY A 13 1.31 4.41 -1.32
CA GLY A 13 1.80 3.18 -1.94
C GLY A 13 3.31 2.99 -1.83
N HIS A 14 4.08 4.08 -1.90
CA HIS A 14 5.51 4.05 -1.61
C HIS A 14 5.78 3.70 -0.15
N ALA A 15 5.06 4.30 0.80
CA ALA A 15 5.22 3.99 2.22
C ALA A 15 4.85 2.53 2.55
N ILE A 16 3.80 1.98 1.93
CA ILE A 16 3.39 0.57 2.10
C ILE A 16 4.45 -0.39 1.57
N THR A 17 5.18 0.00 0.52
CA THR A 17 6.16 -0.86 -0.16
C THR A 17 7.60 -0.61 0.29
N ASP A 18 7.82 0.35 1.20
CA ASP A 18 9.14 0.66 1.73
C ASP A 18 9.51 -0.32 2.84
N LEU A 19 10.53 -1.14 2.58
CA LEU A 19 11.05 -2.10 3.56
C LEU A 19 12.35 -1.53 4.14
N PRO A 20 12.55 -1.59 5.47
CA PRO A 20 13.74 -1.06 6.09
C PRO A 20 14.98 -1.86 5.65
N SER A 21 16.10 -1.17 5.48
CA SER A 21 17.35 -1.72 4.91
C SER A 21 17.97 -2.86 5.73
N ASN A 22 17.61 -2.96 7.01
CA ASN A 22 18.05 -4.02 7.93
C ASN A 22 17.09 -5.23 7.97
N PHE A 23 16.03 -5.25 7.19
CA PHE A 23 15.06 -6.34 7.15
C PHE A 23 15.27 -7.23 5.94
N THR A 24 15.33 -8.56 6.15
CA THR A 24 15.43 -9.54 5.07
C THR A 24 14.08 -10.22 4.89
N PRO A 25 13.23 -9.77 3.94
CA PRO A 25 11.97 -10.42 3.64
C PRO A 25 12.19 -11.80 3.02
N HIS A 26 11.23 -12.71 3.25
CA HIS A 26 11.18 -13.97 2.50
C HIS A 26 11.08 -13.69 0.99
N LYS A 27 11.73 -14.52 0.15
CA LYS A 27 11.87 -14.28 -1.30
C LYS A 27 10.52 -14.02 -2.01
N GLN A 28 9.46 -14.72 -1.59
CA GLN A 28 8.12 -14.52 -2.15
C GLN A 28 7.54 -13.16 -1.77
N ILE A 29 7.71 -12.74 -0.51
CA ILE A 29 7.22 -11.45 -0.01
C ILE A 29 7.97 -10.32 -0.72
N LYS A 30 9.29 -10.44 -0.89
CA LYS A 30 10.09 -9.46 -1.64
C LYS A 30 9.53 -9.22 -3.05
N LYS A 31 9.23 -10.29 -3.78
CA LYS A 31 8.63 -10.20 -5.12
C LYS A 31 7.28 -9.48 -5.12
N VAL A 32 6.44 -9.73 -4.11
CA VAL A 32 5.14 -9.06 -3.97
C VAL A 32 5.32 -7.56 -3.73
N TYR A 33 6.26 -7.17 -2.87
CA TYR A 33 6.55 -5.76 -2.60
C TYR A 33 7.13 -5.03 -3.82
N GLU A 34 8.05 -5.68 -4.55
CA GLU A 34 8.59 -5.15 -5.81
C GLU A 34 7.49 -4.99 -6.88
N ALA A 35 6.59 -5.97 -7.00
CA ALA A 35 5.45 -5.88 -7.93
C ALA A 35 4.50 -4.74 -7.57
N ARG A 36 4.15 -4.59 -6.28
CA ARG A 36 3.31 -3.48 -5.80
C ARG A 36 3.97 -2.12 -5.99
N ARG A 37 5.29 -2.04 -5.84
CA ARG A 37 6.06 -0.82 -6.13
C ARG A 37 5.93 -0.45 -7.61
N ALA A 38 6.08 -1.43 -8.51
CA ALA A 38 5.88 -1.20 -9.94
C ALA A 38 4.44 -0.78 -10.28
N MET A 39 3.43 -1.38 -9.63
CA MET A 39 2.00 -1.04 -9.83
C MET A 39 1.67 0.39 -9.43
N ILE A 40 2.24 0.91 -8.32
CA ILE A 40 1.98 2.29 -7.91
C ILE A 40 2.70 3.31 -8.82
N ASP A 41 3.88 2.94 -9.33
CA ASP A 41 4.66 3.77 -10.22
C ASP A 41 4.00 3.88 -11.61
N SER A 42 3.55 2.75 -12.16
CA SER A 42 2.85 2.70 -13.45
C SER A 42 1.40 3.16 -13.36
N GLY A 43 0.74 2.93 -12.23
CA GLY A 43 -0.71 3.13 -12.05
C GLY A 43 -1.57 2.03 -12.68
N GLU A 44 -0.98 0.94 -13.15
CA GLU A 44 -1.67 -0.15 -13.83
C GLU A 44 -1.61 -1.47 -13.04
N GLY A 45 -2.65 -2.29 -13.18
CA GLY A 45 -2.65 -3.65 -12.63
C GLY A 45 -2.68 -3.74 -11.11
N VAL A 46 -3.23 -2.73 -10.44
CA VAL A 46 -3.39 -2.70 -8.97
C VAL A 46 -4.22 -3.90 -8.51
N ASP A 47 -3.62 -4.79 -7.73
CA ASP A 47 -4.30 -5.93 -7.14
C ASP A 47 -5.24 -5.53 -6.01
N TRP A 48 -6.22 -6.39 -5.70
CA TRP A 48 -7.24 -6.10 -4.68
C TRP A 48 -6.63 -5.83 -3.29
N GLY A 49 -5.67 -6.66 -2.86
CA GLY A 49 -5.04 -6.50 -1.55
C GLY A 49 -4.21 -5.22 -1.47
N PHE A 50 -3.64 -4.77 -2.59
CA PHE A 50 -2.94 -3.49 -2.65
C PHE A 50 -3.90 -2.31 -2.69
N ALA A 51 -5.01 -2.39 -3.44
CA ALA A 51 -6.06 -1.38 -3.43
C ALA A 51 -6.67 -1.17 -2.05
N GLU A 52 -6.91 -2.25 -1.31
CA GLU A 52 -7.39 -2.20 0.08
C GLU A 52 -6.38 -1.51 1.01
N ALA A 53 -5.09 -1.87 0.90
CA ALA A 53 -4.04 -1.23 1.68
C ALA A 53 -3.93 0.27 1.38
N LEU A 54 -4.06 0.67 0.10
CA LEU A 54 -4.10 2.08 -0.31
C LEU A 54 -5.28 2.81 0.32
N ALA A 55 -6.48 2.22 0.30
CA ALA A 55 -7.68 2.83 0.89
C ALA A 55 -7.52 3.07 2.40
N PHE A 56 -6.98 2.10 3.13
CA PHE A 56 -6.69 2.29 4.57
C PHE A 56 -5.61 3.34 4.80
N GLY A 57 -4.55 3.32 3.99
CA GLY A 57 -3.48 4.31 4.09
C GLY A 57 -3.97 5.74 3.83
N THR A 58 -4.86 5.94 2.86
CA THR A 58 -5.44 7.27 2.60
C THR A 58 -6.32 7.75 3.74
N LEU A 59 -7.10 6.86 4.36
CA LEU A 59 -7.90 7.20 5.55
C LEU A 59 -7.01 7.63 6.73
N LEU A 60 -5.88 6.95 6.92
CA LEU A 60 -4.90 7.31 7.96
C LEU A 60 -4.28 8.68 7.71
N VAL A 61 -3.96 9.02 6.45
CA VAL A 61 -3.46 10.37 6.07
C VAL A 61 -4.51 11.45 6.34
N GLU A 62 -5.79 11.14 6.16
CA GLU A 62 -6.91 12.04 6.50
C GLU A 62 -7.18 12.13 8.02
N GLY A 63 -6.42 11.42 8.86
CA GLY A 63 -6.56 11.43 10.32
C GLY A 63 -7.62 10.45 10.85
N ASN A 64 -8.19 9.59 10.00
CA ASN A 64 -9.16 8.59 10.40
C ASN A 64 -8.44 7.31 10.82
N HIS A 65 -8.60 6.90 12.09
CA HIS A 65 -8.03 5.66 12.58
C HIS A 65 -8.77 4.43 12.00
N VAL A 66 -8.01 3.47 11.48
CA VAL A 66 -8.52 2.21 10.94
C VAL A 66 -8.19 1.06 11.90
N ARG A 67 -9.18 0.22 12.23
CA ARG A 67 -9.01 -1.01 12.99
C ARG A 67 -9.57 -2.19 12.20
N LEU A 68 -8.73 -3.17 11.92
CA LEU A 68 -9.11 -4.43 11.30
C LEU A 68 -9.34 -5.49 12.37
N SER A 69 -10.47 -6.19 12.31
CA SER A 69 -10.83 -7.28 13.22
C SER A 69 -11.62 -8.32 12.44
N GLY A 70 -11.19 -9.57 12.49
CA GLY A 70 -11.78 -10.70 11.78
C GLY A 70 -11.14 -12.00 12.23
N GLN A 71 -11.73 -13.14 11.87
CA GLN A 71 -11.12 -14.45 12.06
C GLN A 71 -10.21 -14.74 10.85
N ASP A 72 -9.02 -15.31 11.11
CA ASP A 72 -8.07 -15.77 10.09
C ASP A 72 -8.63 -16.91 9.24
#